data_AF-A0A556QQM6-F1
#
_entry.id   AF-A0A556QQM6-F1
#
_cell.length_a   1.000
_cell.length_b   1.000
_cell.length_c   1.000
_cell.angle_alpha   90.00
_cell.angle_beta   90.00
_cell.angle_gamma   90.00
#
_symmetry.space_group_name_H-M   'P 1'
#
loop_
_entity.id
_entity.type
_entity.pdbx_description
1 polymer ?
#
loop_
_entity_poly.entity_id
_entity_poly.type
_entity_poly.pdbx_seq_one_letter_code
_entity_poly.pdbx_strand_id
1 'polypeptide(L)'
;MPPSRPPRTASPSADSSLQAFRGDLRAATGLHPLETTVVVITGVLLCFMPWAFGTMAVWSQLISLGLALSVFVVALINRHYRGHLAPEGDFKLIMWPKLVRFPLFWLGLVFLGYILTQALNPAWTYMTEDRVWWLDPTEHISWLPAGMKTPFADMNPWRVLLIYSAAWLLGSALWVGITRRAAVQLLFTVIVSNGAVFAIIGILQNVTGAKYVLWSLKGVNNTGNFFATIIYKNHAGAYLNLVLMLCTGLLYWHFSRAERRMERTSPAPVFGFFGVLLGIGVLLTGSRAATLLLMAFTLIAFIGFIVRCTLYRSEGRSPWVITVLCAVFALFIGLGAYFLNTGQAFDRIGQLLESGKSDSSVSSRLLARQATWEMAQDNIVTGWGAGSFRHYFPVYQRNYQEIYTYPGRPDLKFRWEYAHNDYVQLLAELGLIGAGILLAMLVCGAVHLIRKRVYLKPHLMFIVLALVITAAHAWVDFPFQNPAILMLWCASAALVGRWAELEARSARR
;
A
#
# COMPACT_ATOMS: atom_id res chain seq x y z
N MET A 1 35.66 -26.35 -62.61
CA MET A 1 35.77 -26.14 -61.15
C MET A 1 34.38 -25.83 -60.61
N PRO A 2 33.83 -26.61 -59.67
CA PRO A 2 32.52 -26.32 -59.09
C PRO A 2 32.62 -25.20 -58.03
N PRO A 3 31.55 -24.43 -57.76
CA PRO A 3 31.58 -23.33 -56.81
C PRO A 3 31.56 -23.84 -55.36
N SER A 4 32.39 -23.22 -54.51
CA SER A 4 32.51 -23.49 -53.08
C SER A 4 31.21 -23.22 -52.34
N ARG A 5 30.73 -24.21 -51.57
CA ARG A 5 29.60 -24.07 -50.64
C ARG A 5 29.91 -23.03 -49.56
N PRO A 6 28.92 -22.22 -49.13
CA PRO A 6 29.09 -21.32 -47.98
C PRO A 6 29.24 -22.12 -46.67
N PRO A 7 29.90 -21.56 -45.65
CA PRO A 7 30.14 -22.28 -44.40
C PRO A 7 28.81 -22.54 -43.68
N ARG A 8 28.60 -23.79 -43.24
CA ARG A 8 27.50 -24.19 -42.36
C ARG A 8 27.59 -23.34 -41.09
N THR A 9 26.57 -22.53 -40.81
CA THR A 9 26.35 -21.94 -39.49
C THR A 9 26.27 -23.07 -38.48
N ALA A 10 27.25 -23.15 -37.57
CA ALA A 10 27.27 -24.14 -36.51
C ALA A 10 25.96 -24.05 -35.70
N SER A 11 25.23 -25.16 -35.59
CA SER A 11 24.11 -25.27 -34.67
C SER A 11 24.61 -24.99 -33.24
N PRO A 12 23.92 -24.18 -32.43
CA PRO A 12 24.30 -23.97 -31.03
C PRO A 12 24.42 -25.32 -30.33
N SER A 13 25.51 -25.54 -29.59
CA SER A 13 25.72 -26.80 -28.88
C SER A 13 24.57 -27.04 -27.89
N ALA A 14 24.28 -28.30 -27.57
CA ALA A 14 23.28 -28.63 -26.55
C ALA A 14 23.57 -27.91 -25.22
N ASP A 15 24.86 -27.71 -24.90
CA ASP A 15 25.33 -26.92 -23.76
C ASP A 15 25.03 -25.42 -23.88
N SER A 16 25.25 -24.78 -25.04
CA SER A 16 24.88 -23.36 -25.19
C SER A 16 23.36 -23.17 -25.15
N SER A 17 22.61 -24.16 -25.62
CA SER A 17 21.15 -24.20 -25.58
C SER A 17 20.63 -24.39 -24.14
N LEU A 18 21.28 -25.28 -23.37
CA LEU A 18 21.04 -25.49 -21.94
C LEU A 18 21.44 -24.27 -21.10
N GLN A 19 22.57 -23.63 -21.39
CA GLN A 19 23.02 -22.39 -20.74
C GLN A 19 22.12 -21.20 -21.10
N ALA A 20 21.60 -21.14 -22.33
CA ALA A 20 20.60 -20.17 -22.75
C ALA A 20 19.25 -20.41 -22.03
N PHE A 21 18.85 -21.68 -21.90
CA PHE A 21 17.64 -22.10 -21.18
C PHE A 21 17.73 -21.81 -19.66
N ARG A 22 18.91 -22.03 -19.05
CA ARG A 22 19.21 -21.68 -17.64
C ARG A 22 19.35 -20.16 -17.44
N GLY A 23 19.60 -19.42 -18.52
CA GLY A 23 19.80 -17.97 -18.51
C GLY A 23 21.17 -17.56 -17.96
N ASP A 24 22.17 -18.43 -18.11
CA ASP A 24 23.55 -18.26 -17.65
C ASP A 24 24.40 -17.40 -18.63
N LEU A 25 23.95 -17.30 -19.90
CA LEU A 25 24.65 -16.55 -20.96
C LEU A 25 24.55 -15.01 -20.84
N ARG A 26 23.73 -14.46 -19.93
CA ARG A 26 23.55 -13.01 -19.79
C ARG A 26 24.17 -12.53 -18.48
N ALA A 27 25.38 -11.98 -18.55
CA ALA A 27 25.99 -11.26 -17.44
C ALA A 27 24.98 -10.25 -16.88
N ALA A 28 24.72 -10.32 -15.57
CA ALA A 28 23.80 -9.41 -14.91
C ALA A 28 24.39 -8.00 -14.97
N THR A 29 23.96 -7.20 -15.94
CA THR A 29 24.42 -5.82 -16.05
C THR A 29 23.92 -5.04 -14.81
N GLY A 30 24.82 -4.31 -14.17
CA GLY A 30 24.53 -3.55 -12.95
C GLY A 30 23.45 -2.47 -13.13
N LEU A 31 22.94 -1.93 -12.02
CA LEU A 31 22.05 -0.77 -12.07
C LEU A 31 22.85 0.47 -12.48
N HIS A 32 22.24 1.36 -13.28
CA HIS A 32 22.85 2.66 -13.57
C HIS A 32 22.93 3.49 -12.27
N PRO A 33 23.97 4.30 -12.01
CA PRO A 33 24.10 5.07 -10.77
C PRO A 33 22.85 5.89 -10.41
N LEU A 34 22.28 6.63 -11.36
CA LEU A 34 21.00 7.36 -11.16
C LEU A 34 19.79 6.45 -10.85
N GLU A 35 19.75 5.22 -11.38
CA GLU A 35 18.73 4.24 -11.02
C GLU A 35 18.93 3.74 -9.60
N THR A 36 20.19 3.48 -9.21
CA THR A 36 20.55 3.15 -7.83
C THR A 36 20.16 4.26 -6.87
N THR A 37 20.40 5.53 -7.22
CA THR A 37 19.96 6.69 -6.41
C THR A 37 18.44 6.74 -6.25
N VAL A 38 17.67 6.50 -7.32
CA VAL A 38 16.20 6.38 -7.24
C VAL A 38 15.79 5.28 -6.26
N VAL A 39 16.44 4.11 -6.34
CA VAL A 39 16.18 2.98 -5.44
C VAL A 39 16.52 3.32 -3.99
N VAL A 40 17.69 3.93 -3.75
CA VAL A 40 18.15 4.27 -2.39
C VAL A 40 17.24 5.30 -1.74
N ILE A 41 16.96 6.42 -2.40
CA ILE A 41 16.11 7.49 -1.83
C ILE A 41 14.68 6.97 -1.62
N THR A 42 14.15 6.18 -2.55
CA THR A 42 12.83 5.52 -2.38
C THR A 42 12.86 4.56 -1.18
N GLY A 43 13.90 3.75 -1.05
CA GLY A 43 14.07 2.82 0.07
C GLY A 43 14.11 3.57 1.41
N VAL A 44 14.88 4.66 1.49
CA VAL A 44 14.93 5.53 2.66
C VAL A 44 13.54 6.08 3.00
N LEU A 45 12.82 6.63 2.01
CA LEU A 45 11.47 7.16 2.20
C LEU A 45 10.48 6.09 2.71
N LEU A 46 10.37 4.96 2.02
CA LEU A 46 9.43 3.90 2.36
C LEU A 46 9.78 3.17 3.66
N CYS A 47 11.06 3.10 4.03
CA CYS A 47 11.47 2.59 5.33
C CYS A 47 11.23 3.60 6.45
N PHE A 48 11.50 4.89 6.23
CA PHE A 48 11.35 5.96 7.22
C PHE A 48 9.91 6.11 7.72
N MET A 49 8.93 6.15 6.80
CA MET A 49 7.53 6.47 7.11
C MET A 49 6.86 5.62 8.21
N PRO A 50 6.97 4.28 8.23
CA PRO A 50 6.43 3.48 9.33
C PRO A 50 7.10 3.81 10.67
N TRP A 51 8.42 4.03 10.69
CA TRP A 51 9.18 4.44 11.89
C TRP A 51 8.82 5.85 12.37
N ALA A 52 8.43 6.73 11.45
CA ALA A 52 7.92 8.07 11.74
C ALA A 52 6.41 8.06 12.08
N PHE A 53 5.99 7.11 12.92
CA PHE A 53 4.62 6.94 13.43
C PHE A 53 3.54 6.78 12.36
N GLY A 54 3.85 6.13 11.23
CA GLY A 54 2.93 6.00 10.10
C GLY A 54 2.69 7.33 9.35
N THR A 55 3.50 8.36 9.66
CA THR A 55 3.55 9.68 9.03
C THR A 55 2.30 10.56 9.18
N MET A 56 1.68 10.59 10.36
CA MET A 56 0.60 11.52 10.73
C MET A 56 1.08 12.89 11.23
N ALA A 57 2.38 13.08 11.47
CA ALA A 57 2.94 14.34 11.93
C ALA A 57 3.38 15.24 10.76
N VAL A 58 3.23 16.56 10.91
CA VAL A 58 3.57 17.53 9.85
C VAL A 58 5.04 17.44 9.42
N TRP A 59 5.97 17.37 10.38
CA TRP A 59 7.40 17.33 10.09
C TRP A 59 7.78 16.11 9.22
N SER A 60 7.19 14.95 9.50
CA SER A 60 7.51 13.72 8.78
C SER A 60 6.85 13.69 7.40
N GLN A 61 5.70 14.35 7.24
CA GLN A 61 5.06 14.57 5.94
C GLN A 61 5.90 15.50 5.05
N LEU A 62 6.47 16.57 5.60
CA LEU A 62 7.37 17.48 4.87
C LEU A 62 8.65 16.75 4.39
N ILE A 63 9.26 15.94 5.26
CA ILE A 63 10.39 15.07 4.87
C ILE A 63 9.97 14.13 3.73
N SER A 64 8.77 13.54 3.83
CA SER A 64 8.26 12.62 2.81
C SER A 64 8.07 13.31 1.46
N LEU A 65 7.54 14.54 1.43
CA LEU A 65 7.44 15.35 0.23
C LEU A 65 8.82 15.69 -0.34
N GLY A 66 9.76 16.13 0.49
CA GLY A 66 11.13 16.47 0.06
C GLY A 66 11.88 15.29 -0.54
N LEU A 67 11.76 14.10 0.07
CA LEU A 67 12.33 12.87 -0.49
C LEU A 67 11.62 12.46 -1.79
N ALA A 68 10.29 12.51 -1.84
CA ALA A 68 9.54 12.19 -3.07
C ALA A 68 9.90 13.12 -4.24
N LEU A 69 10.03 14.43 -3.98
CA LEU A 69 10.50 15.41 -4.95
C LEU A 69 11.93 15.09 -5.42
N SER A 70 12.82 14.72 -4.50
CA SER A 70 14.20 14.35 -4.83
C SER A 70 14.24 13.11 -5.75
N VAL A 71 13.46 12.06 -5.45
CA VAL A 71 13.35 10.87 -6.31
C VAL A 71 12.81 11.27 -7.69
N PHE A 72 11.79 12.13 -7.74
CA PHE A 72 11.18 12.58 -8.99
C PHE A 72 12.16 13.33 -9.89
N VAL A 73 12.92 14.29 -9.33
CA VAL A 73 13.95 15.02 -10.07
C VAL A 73 15.01 14.06 -10.60
N VAL A 74 15.57 13.18 -9.75
CA VAL A 74 16.60 12.21 -10.16
C VAL A 74 16.07 11.24 -11.22
N ALA A 75 14.81 10.81 -11.14
CA ALA A 75 14.20 9.91 -12.11
C ALA A 75 14.08 10.50 -13.52
N LEU A 76 14.03 11.83 -13.65
CA LEU A 76 13.92 12.54 -14.94
C LEU A 76 15.27 12.84 -15.60
N ILE A 77 16.38 12.69 -14.87
CA ILE A 77 17.72 12.90 -15.42
C ILE A 77 18.02 11.82 -16.48
N ASN A 78 18.44 12.25 -17.67
CA ASN A 78 18.80 11.37 -18.78
C ASN A 78 19.98 10.46 -18.41
N ARG A 79 19.92 9.19 -18.83
CA ARG A 79 20.93 8.18 -18.48
C ARG A 79 21.81 7.85 -19.67
N HIS A 80 23.11 7.81 -19.47
CA HIS A 80 24.07 7.38 -20.50
C HIS A 80 24.62 6.03 -20.09
N TYR A 81 24.27 4.99 -20.83
CA TYR A 81 24.79 3.65 -20.60
C TYR A 81 26.04 3.46 -21.45
N ARG A 82 27.16 3.14 -20.80
CA ARG A 82 28.46 2.90 -21.45
C ARG A 82 29.16 1.65 -20.90
N GLY A 83 30.03 1.06 -21.70
CA GLY A 83 30.91 -0.05 -21.28
C GLY A 83 30.14 -1.24 -20.68
N HIS A 84 30.50 -1.65 -19.46
CA HIS A 84 29.90 -2.81 -18.78
C HIS A 84 28.38 -2.70 -18.55
N LEU A 85 27.81 -1.49 -18.59
CA LEU A 85 26.36 -1.27 -18.46
C LEU A 85 25.60 -1.38 -19.79
N ALA A 86 26.32 -1.34 -20.91
CA ALA A 86 25.80 -1.45 -22.28
C ALA A 86 26.71 -2.33 -23.17
N PRO A 87 26.73 -3.66 -22.94
CA PRO A 87 27.58 -4.58 -23.71
C PRO A 87 27.24 -4.62 -25.22
N GLU A 88 26.05 -4.17 -25.61
CA GLU A 88 25.59 -4.08 -27.01
C GLU A 88 25.95 -2.73 -27.69
N GLY A 89 26.60 -1.81 -26.97
CA GLY A 89 27.00 -0.48 -27.47
C GLY A 89 26.38 0.68 -26.69
N ASP A 90 27.11 1.79 -26.61
CA ASP A 90 26.74 2.97 -25.82
C ASP A 90 25.43 3.60 -26.32
N PHE A 91 24.53 3.94 -25.39
CA PHE A 91 23.27 4.63 -25.72
C PHE A 91 22.83 5.61 -24.63
N LYS A 92 22.05 6.61 -25.05
CA LYS A 92 21.39 7.59 -24.16
C LYS A 92 19.92 7.26 -24.02
N LEU A 93 19.46 7.12 -22.78
CA LEU A 93 18.05 6.95 -22.45
C LEU A 93 17.46 8.29 -22.00
N ILE A 94 16.59 8.85 -22.83
CA ILE A 94 15.83 10.06 -22.52
C ILE A 94 14.62 9.68 -21.65
N MET A 95 14.50 10.29 -20.47
CA MET A 95 13.55 9.82 -19.45
C MET A 95 12.18 10.49 -19.52
N TRP A 96 12.12 11.79 -19.79
CA TRP A 96 10.88 12.58 -19.78
C TRP A 96 9.75 12.05 -20.70
N PRO A 97 10.00 11.43 -21.88
CA PRO A 97 8.91 10.92 -22.72
C PRO A 97 8.09 9.81 -22.05
N LYS A 98 8.69 9.08 -21.09
CA LYS A 98 7.96 8.08 -20.29
C LYS A 98 6.95 8.71 -19.34
N LEU A 99 7.25 9.90 -18.83
CA LEU A 99 6.37 10.65 -17.93
C LEU A 99 5.14 11.13 -18.68
N VAL A 100 5.34 11.77 -19.84
CA VAL A 100 4.23 12.29 -20.67
C VAL A 100 3.31 11.17 -21.15
N ARG A 101 3.84 9.97 -21.39
CA ARG A 101 3.07 8.78 -21.76
C ARG A 101 2.43 8.06 -20.58
N PHE A 102 2.63 8.51 -19.35
CA PHE A 102 2.08 7.87 -18.16
C PHE A 102 0.72 8.49 -17.81
N PRO A 103 -0.42 7.79 -18.00
CA PRO A 103 -1.73 8.40 -17.80
C PRO A 103 -1.98 8.85 -16.36
N LEU A 104 -1.45 8.11 -15.37
CA LEU A 104 -1.60 8.44 -13.95
C LEU A 104 -0.86 9.73 -13.57
N PHE A 105 0.14 10.17 -14.34
CA PHE A 105 0.77 11.47 -14.12
C PHE A 105 -0.25 12.60 -14.34
N TRP A 106 -0.96 12.57 -15.47
CA TRP A 106 -1.95 13.59 -15.84
C TRP A 106 -3.19 13.54 -14.96
N LEU A 107 -3.72 12.35 -14.70
CA LEU A 107 -4.86 12.19 -13.79
C LEU A 107 -4.51 12.67 -12.37
N GLY A 108 -3.31 12.37 -11.89
CA GLY A 108 -2.83 12.88 -10.62
C GLY A 108 -2.68 14.41 -10.61
N LEU A 109 -2.22 15.01 -11.71
CA LEU A 109 -2.14 16.47 -11.84
C LEU A 109 -3.53 17.12 -11.80
N VAL A 110 -4.52 16.53 -12.49
CA VAL A 110 -5.93 16.97 -12.44
C VAL A 110 -6.48 16.85 -11.02
N PHE A 111 -6.18 15.74 -10.33
CA PHE A 111 -6.60 15.52 -8.94
C PHE A 111 -6.01 16.56 -7.98
N LEU A 112 -4.71 16.87 -8.10
CA LEU A 112 -4.07 17.90 -7.29
C LEU A 112 -4.61 19.30 -7.65
N GLY A 113 -4.88 19.58 -8.92
CA GLY A 113 -5.55 20.81 -9.35
C GLY A 113 -6.95 20.97 -8.75
N TYR A 114 -7.69 19.87 -8.64
CA TYR A 114 -9.00 19.85 -7.98
C TYR A 114 -8.90 20.21 -6.50
N ILE A 115 -7.99 19.59 -5.76
CA ILE A 115 -7.78 19.92 -4.33
C ILE A 115 -7.26 21.34 -4.18
N LEU A 116 -6.37 21.80 -5.06
CA LEU A 116 -5.86 23.18 -5.05
C LEU A 116 -6.98 24.19 -5.25
N THR A 117 -7.95 23.89 -6.11
CA THR A 117 -9.14 24.73 -6.30
C THR A 117 -9.94 24.82 -5.00
N GLN A 118 -10.18 23.71 -4.31
CA GLN A 118 -10.83 23.71 -2.99
C GLN A 118 -10.02 24.51 -1.94
N ALA A 119 -8.69 24.44 -1.99
CA ALA A 119 -7.81 25.16 -1.08
C ALA A 119 -7.83 26.68 -1.30
N LEU A 120 -7.98 27.12 -2.55
CA LEU A 120 -8.04 28.52 -2.96
C LEU A 120 -9.45 29.13 -2.90
N ASN A 121 -10.49 28.30 -2.82
CA ASN A 121 -11.90 28.71 -2.77
C ASN A 121 -12.59 28.23 -1.48
N PRO A 122 -12.19 28.71 -0.28
CA PRO A 122 -12.79 28.26 0.97
C PRO A 122 -14.21 28.86 1.16
N ALA A 123 -15.21 27.99 1.39
CA ALA A 123 -16.57 28.40 1.76
C ALA A 123 -16.76 28.56 3.28
N TRP A 124 -15.82 28.05 4.07
CA TRP A 124 -15.87 28.09 5.53
C TRP A 124 -14.50 28.43 6.10
N THR A 125 -14.48 29.23 7.17
CA THR A 125 -13.26 29.55 7.91
C THR A 125 -13.36 29.07 9.34
N TYR A 126 -12.32 28.41 9.82
CA TYR A 126 -12.20 27.99 11.20
C TYR A 126 -11.93 29.18 12.10
N MET A 127 -12.83 29.39 13.06
CA MET A 127 -12.71 30.38 14.11
C MET A 127 -12.54 29.67 15.46
N THR A 128 -11.76 30.26 16.35
CA THR A 128 -11.57 29.74 17.70
C THR A 128 -11.50 30.90 18.68
N GLU A 129 -12.19 30.73 19.81
CA GLU A 129 -12.16 31.64 20.94
C GLU A 129 -12.09 30.80 22.21
N ASP A 130 -11.07 31.05 23.04
CA ASP A 130 -10.72 30.24 24.20
C ASP A 130 -10.59 28.73 23.91
N ARG A 131 -11.60 27.95 24.33
CA ARG A 131 -11.67 26.48 24.16
C ARG A 131 -12.76 26.04 23.18
N VAL A 132 -13.44 27.00 22.56
CA VAL A 132 -14.54 26.76 21.63
C VAL A 132 -14.08 27.11 20.22
N TRP A 133 -14.54 26.33 19.25
CA TRP A 133 -14.30 26.59 17.85
C TRP A 133 -15.60 26.45 17.07
N TRP A 134 -15.70 27.17 15.96
CA TRP A 134 -16.82 27.08 15.02
C TRP A 134 -16.33 27.33 13.59
N LEU A 135 -17.21 27.06 12.63
CA LEU A 135 -16.99 27.38 11.22
C LEU A 135 -17.86 28.57 10.86
N ASP A 136 -17.22 29.62 10.36
CA ASP A 136 -17.89 30.82 9.88
C ASP A 136 -18.00 30.75 8.35
N PRO A 137 -19.20 30.93 7.76
CA PRO A 137 -19.36 30.98 6.31
C PRO A 137 -18.56 32.13 5.72
N THR A 138 -17.87 31.89 4.60
CA THR A 138 -17.13 32.92 3.87
C THR A 138 -17.58 33.01 2.42
N GLU A 139 -17.50 34.23 1.88
CA GLU A 139 -17.77 34.47 0.46
C GLU A 139 -16.82 33.61 -0.39
N HIS A 140 -17.38 32.88 -1.34
CA HIS A 140 -16.66 31.95 -2.21
C HIS A 140 -17.32 31.94 -3.60
N ILE A 141 -16.59 31.41 -4.57
CA ILE A 141 -17.08 31.24 -5.93
C ILE A 141 -17.94 29.97 -5.97
N SER A 142 -19.26 30.13 -6.06
CA SER A 142 -20.26 29.06 -5.90
C SER A 142 -20.22 27.95 -6.95
N TRP A 143 -19.72 28.23 -8.15
CA TRP A 143 -19.59 27.24 -9.23
C TRP A 143 -18.27 26.47 -9.21
N LEU A 144 -17.30 26.89 -8.39
CA LEU A 144 -16.04 26.19 -8.20
C LEU A 144 -16.14 25.23 -7.01
N PRO A 145 -15.45 24.08 -7.04
CA PRO A 145 -15.29 23.23 -5.86
C PRO A 145 -14.77 24.05 -4.69
N ALA A 146 -15.50 24.03 -3.57
CA ALA A 146 -15.15 24.79 -2.39
C ALA A 146 -14.51 23.89 -1.31
N GLY A 147 -13.63 24.48 -0.51
CA GLY A 147 -13.02 23.83 0.64
C GLY A 147 -13.24 24.60 1.93
N MET A 148 -12.34 24.38 2.90
CA MET A 148 -12.37 25.04 4.19
C MET A 148 -10.99 25.60 4.54
N LYS A 149 -10.97 26.80 5.12
CA LYS A 149 -9.77 27.41 5.69
C LYS A 149 -9.65 26.99 7.16
N THR A 150 -9.04 25.82 7.37
CA THR A 150 -8.82 25.20 8.70
C THR A 150 -7.33 25.15 9.05
N PRO A 151 -6.96 24.98 10.35
CA PRO A 151 -5.57 24.96 10.77
C PRO A 151 -4.79 23.82 10.10
N PHE A 152 -3.61 24.13 9.58
CA PHE A 152 -2.78 23.16 8.85
C PHE A 152 -2.42 21.92 9.70
N ALA A 153 -2.13 22.11 10.99
CA ALA A 153 -1.82 21.03 11.93
C ALA A 153 -2.97 20.03 12.14
N ASP A 154 -4.19 20.45 11.83
CA ASP A 154 -5.45 19.74 12.09
C ASP A 154 -6.11 19.22 10.82
N MET A 155 -5.32 18.99 9.78
CA MET A 155 -5.77 18.56 8.45
C MET A 155 -6.63 19.61 7.75
N ASN A 156 -6.19 20.00 6.55
CA ASN A 156 -6.84 20.97 5.68
C ASN A 156 -6.48 20.67 4.22
N PRO A 157 -7.07 21.36 3.24
CA PRO A 157 -6.78 21.10 1.82
C PRO A 157 -5.28 21.20 1.47
N TRP A 158 -4.54 22.13 2.06
CA TRP A 158 -3.10 22.29 1.85
C TRP A 158 -2.27 21.10 2.35
N ARG A 159 -2.65 20.56 3.51
CA ARG A 159 -2.00 19.38 4.07
C ARG A 159 -2.33 18.13 3.27
N VAL A 160 -3.56 18.02 2.78
CA VAL A 160 -3.97 16.95 1.88
C VAL A 160 -3.22 17.03 0.55
N LEU A 161 -3.04 18.24 -0.02
CA LEU A 161 -2.17 18.47 -1.19
C LEU A 161 -0.75 17.98 -0.94
N LEU A 162 -0.16 18.30 0.22
CA LEU A 162 1.19 17.86 0.57
C LEU A 162 1.30 16.32 0.52
N ILE A 163 0.37 15.62 1.16
CA ILE A 163 0.36 14.15 1.24
C ILE A 163 0.17 13.53 -0.15
N TYR A 164 -0.85 13.94 -0.90
CA TYR A 164 -1.12 13.38 -2.22
C TYR A 164 -0.06 13.78 -3.25
N SER A 165 0.58 14.95 -3.14
CA SER A 165 1.71 15.35 -3.99
C SER A 165 2.89 14.42 -3.77
N ALA A 166 3.21 14.06 -2.52
CA ALA A 166 4.28 13.10 -2.24
C ALA A 166 3.99 11.73 -2.89
N ALA A 167 2.74 11.24 -2.81
CA ALA A 167 2.34 9.97 -3.41
C ALA A 167 2.38 10.00 -4.94
N TRP A 168 1.86 11.08 -5.54
CA TRP A 168 1.87 11.29 -6.99
C TRP A 168 3.29 11.42 -7.55
N LEU A 169 4.16 12.20 -6.90
CA LEU A 169 5.56 12.36 -7.28
C LEU A 169 6.30 11.02 -7.19
N LEU A 170 6.14 10.29 -6.09
CA LEU A 170 6.80 9.00 -5.90
C LEU A 170 6.33 7.98 -6.96
N GLY A 171 5.02 7.84 -7.18
CA GLY A 171 4.47 6.93 -8.17
C GLY A 171 4.98 7.24 -9.59
N SER A 172 5.00 8.52 -9.95
CA SER A 172 5.52 9.00 -11.24
C SER A 172 7.03 8.75 -11.38
N ALA A 173 7.79 9.00 -10.32
CA ALA A 173 9.23 8.79 -10.30
C ALA A 173 9.60 7.31 -10.45
N LEU A 174 8.88 6.41 -9.78
CA LEU A 174 9.09 4.97 -9.90
C LEU A 174 8.71 4.45 -11.29
N TRP A 175 7.65 4.97 -11.87
CA TRP A 175 7.26 4.61 -13.23
C TRP A 175 8.36 4.96 -14.26
N VAL A 176 8.89 6.18 -14.16
CA VAL A 176 9.89 6.70 -15.11
C VAL A 176 11.27 6.12 -14.83
N GLY A 177 11.70 6.19 -13.57
CA GLY A 177 13.05 5.91 -13.09
C GLY A 177 13.42 4.43 -13.02
N ILE A 178 12.46 3.51 -12.96
CA ILE A 178 12.76 2.07 -12.91
C ILE A 178 12.85 1.49 -14.32
N THR A 179 14.05 1.08 -14.69
CA THR A 179 14.40 0.51 -16.01
C THR A 179 14.79 -0.95 -15.97
N ARG A 180 15.13 -1.47 -14.78
CA ARG A 180 15.59 -2.85 -14.61
C ARG A 180 14.76 -3.56 -13.55
N ARG A 181 14.47 -4.84 -13.79
CA ARG A 181 13.72 -5.69 -12.85
C ARG A 181 14.45 -5.84 -11.51
N ALA A 182 15.78 -5.89 -11.55
CA ALA A 182 16.61 -5.95 -10.36
C ALA A 182 16.34 -4.77 -9.39
N ALA A 183 16.04 -3.58 -9.92
CA ALA A 183 15.71 -2.42 -9.09
C ALA A 183 14.37 -2.60 -8.35
N VAL A 184 13.34 -3.15 -9.01
CA VAL A 184 12.06 -3.49 -8.36
C VAL A 184 12.26 -4.53 -7.26
N GLN A 185 13.04 -5.57 -7.55
CA GLN A 185 13.32 -6.64 -6.60
C GLN A 185 14.11 -6.14 -5.39
N LEU A 186 15.12 -5.30 -5.63
CA LEU A 186 15.89 -4.67 -4.57
C LEU A 186 14.99 -3.78 -3.68
N LEU A 187 14.12 -2.97 -4.27
CA LEU A 187 13.17 -2.14 -3.53
C LEU A 187 12.22 -2.98 -2.66
N PHE A 188 11.58 -4.00 -3.22
CA PHE A 188 10.70 -4.85 -2.43
C PHE A 188 11.47 -5.61 -1.35
N THR A 189 12.71 -6.06 -1.61
CA THR A 189 13.54 -6.70 -0.58
C THR A 189 13.85 -5.74 0.56
N VAL A 190 14.18 -4.48 0.26
CA VAL A 190 14.42 -3.45 1.28
C VAL A 190 13.15 -3.20 2.11
N ILE A 191 12.00 -3.04 1.46
CA ILE A 191 10.70 -2.81 2.13
C ILE A 191 10.33 -3.99 3.03
N VAL A 192 10.44 -5.22 2.51
CA VAL A 192 10.08 -6.44 3.22
C VAL A 192 11.01 -6.69 4.40
N SER A 193 12.33 -6.49 4.23
CA SER A 193 13.29 -6.58 5.33
C SER A 193 12.99 -5.55 6.41
N ASN A 194 12.68 -4.30 6.03
CA ASN A 194 12.26 -3.28 6.98
C ASN A 194 10.97 -3.66 7.72
N GLY A 195 9.98 -4.21 7.00
CA GLY A 195 8.75 -4.73 7.61
C GLY A 195 8.98 -5.89 8.56
N ALA A 196 9.94 -6.79 8.27
CA ALA A 196 10.31 -7.87 9.17
C ALA A 196 10.95 -7.32 10.46
N VAL A 197 11.85 -6.34 10.36
CA VAL A 197 12.41 -5.63 11.54
C VAL A 197 11.30 -4.93 12.32
N PHE A 198 10.39 -4.25 11.64
CA PHE A 198 9.23 -3.60 12.25
C PHE A 198 8.34 -4.61 12.99
N ALA A 199 8.08 -5.79 12.40
CA ALA A 199 7.34 -6.87 13.05
C ALA A 199 8.06 -7.41 14.29
N ILE A 200 9.38 -7.63 14.21
CA ILE A 200 10.19 -8.07 15.36
C ILE A 200 10.06 -7.07 16.52
N ILE A 201 10.24 -5.78 16.25
CA ILE A 201 10.11 -4.75 17.29
C ILE A 201 8.70 -4.73 17.90
N GLY A 202 7.65 -4.81 17.08
CA GLY A 202 6.28 -4.84 17.58
C GLY A 202 5.96 -6.11 18.39
N ILE A 203 6.46 -7.26 17.97
CA ILE A 203 6.36 -8.53 18.72
C ILE A 203 7.07 -8.38 20.08
N LEU A 204 8.30 -7.85 20.10
CA LEU A 204 9.06 -7.64 21.34
C LEU A 204 8.34 -6.67 22.29
N GLN A 205 7.77 -5.59 21.78
CA GLN A 205 6.99 -4.67 22.60
C GLN A 205 5.73 -5.32 23.18
N ASN A 206 5.05 -6.17 22.40
CA ASN A 206 3.89 -6.91 22.87
C ASN A 206 4.28 -7.91 23.98
N VAL A 207 5.31 -8.73 23.75
CA VAL A 207 5.78 -9.75 24.70
C VAL A 207 6.33 -9.14 26.00
N THR A 208 7.02 -8.00 25.91
CA THR A 208 7.54 -7.30 27.10
C THR A 208 6.49 -6.46 27.83
N GLY A 209 5.25 -6.39 27.34
CA GLY A 209 4.21 -5.54 27.92
C GLY A 209 4.57 -4.05 27.88
N ALA A 210 5.23 -3.60 26.81
CA ALA A 210 5.73 -2.23 26.68
C ALA A 210 4.60 -1.22 26.83
N LYS A 211 4.75 -0.29 27.77
CA LYS A 211 3.76 0.78 28.03
C LYS A 211 3.90 1.97 27.07
N TYR A 212 5.07 2.12 26.45
CA TYR A 212 5.42 3.24 25.58
C TYR A 212 5.97 2.76 24.25
N VAL A 213 5.80 3.58 23.21
CA VAL A 213 6.38 3.35 21.88
C VAL A 213 7.92 3.31 22.02
N LEU A 214 8.55 2.28 21.46
CA LEU A 214 9.98 1.98 21.61
C LEU A 214 10.46 2.03 23.09
N TRP A 215 9.63 1.56 24.03
CA TRP A 215 9.86 1.52 25.48
C TRP A 215 10.05 2.87 26.19
N SER A 216 10.27 3.95 25.45
CA SER A 216 10.77 5.23 25.98
C SER A 216 9.95 6.44 25.57
N LEU A 217 9.22 6.39 24.44
CA LEU A 217 8.50 7.55 23.91
C LEU A 217 7.15 7.74 24.59
N LYS A 218 7.17 8.47 25.71
CA LYS A 218 5.99 8.88 26.47
C LYS A 218 5.17 9.93 25.69
N GLY A 219 3.85 9.91 25.85
CA GLY A 219 2.94 10.92 25.26
C GLY A 219 2.61 10.73 23.77
N VAL A 220 3.23 9.77 23.08
CA VAL A 220 2.93 9.45 21.68
C VAL A 220 1.64 8.63 21.55
N ASN A 221 1.38 7.73 22.50
CA ASN A 221 0.13 7.01 22.63
C ASN A 221 -0.10 6.64 24.10
N ASN A 222 -1.23 7.07 24.67
CA ASN A 222 -1.56 6.81 26.07
C ASN A 222 -2.54 5.63 26.25
N THR A 223 -2.99 5.01 25.15
CA THR A 223 -3.99 3.93 25.17
C THR A 223 -3.40 2.52 25.13
N GLY A 224 -2.08 2.38 24.94
CA GLY A 224 -1.40 1.08 24.77
C GLY A 224 -1.70 0.35 23.46
N ASN A 225 -2.53 0.91 22.57
CA ASN A 225 -2.96 0.28 21.31
C ASN A 225 -2.04 0.57 20.11
N PHE A 226 -0.72 0.50 20.30
CA PHE A 226 0.28 0.67 19.24
C PHE A 226 0.94 -0.66 18.87
N PHE A 227 1.58 -0.70 17.71
CA PHE A 227 2.45 -1.81 17.32
C PHE A 227 3.69 -1.27 16.62
N ALA A 228 4.88 -1.61 17.15
CA ALA A 228 6.12 -0.90 16.83
C ALA A 228 5.92 0.62 17.03
N THR A 229 6.13 1.41 15.99
CA THR A 229 5.93 2.87 16.01
C THR A 229 4.56 3.32 15.52
N ILE A 230 3.75 2.46 14.90
CA ILE A 230 2.42 2.87 14.44
C ILE A 230 1.47 2.90 15.63
N ILE A 231 0.94 4.10 15.92
CA ILE A 231 0.14 4.38 17.12
C ILE A 231 -1.29 3.84 17.06
N TYR A 232 -1.78 3.47 15.88
CA TYR A 232 -3.12 2.93 15.68
C TYR A 232 -3.06 1.49 15.19
N LYS A 233 -3.54 0.55 16.02
CA LYS A 233 -3.47 -0.89 15.75
C LYS A 233 -4.02 -1.34 14.40
N ASN A 234 -5.10 -0.73 13.90
CA ASN A 234 -5.68 -1.13 12.60
C ASN A 234 -4.81 -0.68 11.44
N HIS A 235 -4.16 0.49 11.52
CA HIS A 235 -3.13 0.88 10.56
C HIS A 235 -1.93 -0.06 10.61
N ALA A 236 -1.47 -0.44 11.81
CA ALA A 236 -0.35 -1.39 11.91
C ALA A 236 -0.69 -2.74 11.25
N GLY A 237 -1.88 -3.28 11.50
CA GLY A 237 -2.35 -4.51 10.88
C GLY A 237 -2.47 -4.39 9.35
N ALA A 238 -3.00 -3.26 8.85
CA ALA A 238 -3.08 -2.98 7.42
C ALA A 238 -1.70 -2.90 6.75
N TYR A 239 -0.74 -2.21 7.38
CA TYR A 239 0.63 -2.08 6.91
C TYR A 239 1.34 -3.43 6.85
N LEU A 240 1.26 -4.23 7.92
CA LEU A 240 1.87 -5.56 7.98
C LEU A 240 1.28 -6.51 6.94
N ASN A 241 -0.04 -6.49 6.74
CA ASN A 241 -0.68 -7.27 5.67
C ASN A 241 -0.17 -6.85 4.28
N LEU A 242 -0.08 -5.55 4.00
CA LEU A 242 0.47 -5.04 2.74
C LEU A 242 1.90 -5.58 2.52
N VAL A 243 2.79 -5.45 3.52
CA VAL A 243 4.18 -5.93 3.41
C VAL A 243 4.28 -7.45 3.32
N LEU A 244 3.44 -8.20 4.06
CA LEU A 244 3.36 -9.66 4.00
C LEU A 244 3.10 -10.15 2.58
N MET A 245 2.17 -9.51 1.87
CA MET A 245 1.78 -9.94 0.53
C MET A 245 2.84 -9.57 -0.53
N LEU A 246 3.54 -8.45 -0.34
CA LEU A 246 4.76 -8.14 -1.10
C LEU A 246 5.84 -9.21 -0.86
N CYS A 247 6.02 -9.62 0.40
CA CYS A 247 6.95 -10.68 0.79
C CYS A 247 6.59 -12.01 0.13
N THR A 248 5.32 -12.41 0.10
CA THR A 248 4.86 -13.63 -0.58
C THR A 248 5.10 -13.56 -2.09
N GLY A 249 4.96 -12.38 -2.72
CA GLY A 249 5.31 -12.16 -4.12
C GLY A 249 6.80 -12.42 -4.40
N LEU A 250 7.69 -11.89 -3.56
CA LEU A 250 9.14 -12.13 -3.66
C LEU A 250 9.51 -13.60 -3.37
N LEU A 251 8.92 -14.18 -2.32
CA LEU A 251 9.07 -15.59 -1.95
C LEU A 251 8.76 -16.48 -3.16
N TYR A 252 7.58 -16.30 -3.76
CA TYR A 252 7.17 -17.08 -4.92
C TYR A 252 8.12 -16.86 -6.10
N TRP A 253 8.52 -15.61 -6.36
CA TRP A 253 9.43 -15.30 -7.45
C TRP A 253 10.78 -16.01 -7.31
N HIS A 254 11.40 -15.94 -6.13
CA HIS A 254 12.67 -16.60 -5.85
C HIS A 254 12.55 -18.13 -5.89
N PHE A 255 11.47 -18.68 -5.31
CA PHE A 255 11.19 -20.11 -5.32
C PHE A 255 11.05 -20.63 -6.76
N SER A 256 10.20 -20.01 -7.58
CA SER A 256 9.99 -20.41 -8.98
C SER A 256 11.19 -20.12 -9.88
N ARG A 257 12.09 -19.21 -9.50
CA ARG A 257 13.38 -19.03 -10.19
C ARG A 257 14.32 -20.19 -9.88
N ALA A 258 14.47 -20.54 -8.60
CA ALA A 258 15.36 -21.61 -8.16
C ALA A 258 14.95 -22.96 -8.75
N GLU A 259 13.64 -23.26 -8.76
CA GLU A 259 13.09 -24.47 -9.39
C GLU A 259 13.42 -24.53 -10.89
N ARG A 260 13.23 -23.43 -11.63
CA ARG A 260 13.54 -23.38 -13.08
C ARG A 260 15.03 -23.49 -13.39
N ARG A 261 15.88 -22.98 -12.51
CA ARG A 261 17.35 -23.00 -12.69
C ARG A 261 18.03 -24.19 -12.03
N MET A 262 17.28 -25.04 -11.33
CA MET A 262 17.81 -26.13 -10.51
C MET A 262 18.88 -25.62 -9.51
N GLU A 263 18.69 -24.41 -8.98
CA GLU A 263 19.58 -23.82 -7.98
C GLU A 263 19.35 -24.52 -6.63
N ARG A 264 20.41 -25.04 -6.01
CA ARG A 264 20.32 -25.69 -4.69
C ARG A 264 19.98 -24.72 -3.57
N THR A 265 20.41 -23.47 -3.69
CA THR A 265 20.19 -22.40 -2.70
C THR A 265 19.41 -21.28 -3.32
N SER A 266 18.48 -20.70 -2.56
CA SER A 266 17.73 -19.53 -2.97
C SER A 266 17.38 -18.66 -1.78
N PRO A 267 17.13 -17.36 -1.97
CA PRO A 267 16.62 -16.48 -0.90
C PRO A 267 15.19 -16.82 -0.43
N ALA A 268 14.48 -17.75 -1.08
CA ALA A 268 13.08 -18.03 -0.79
C ALA A 268 12.81 -18.37 0.69
N PRO A 269 13.58 -19.25 1.37
CA PRO A 269 13.34 -19.57 2.79
C PRO A 269 13.41 -18.35 3.71
N VAL A 270 14.27 -17.37 3.42
CA VAL A 270 14.39 -16.13 4.20
C VAL A 270 13.09 -15.32 4.11
N PHE A 271 12.53 -15.18 2.91
CA PHE A 271 11.23 -14.54 2.73
C PHE A 271 10.07 -15.36 3.34
N GLY A 272 10.19 -16.69 3.37
CA GLY A 272 9.25 -17.55 4.11
C GLY A 272 9.25 -17.23 5.61
N PHE A 273 10.44 -17.13 6.20
CA PHE A 273 10.62 -16.73 7.60
C PHE A 273 10.07 -15.32 7.87
N PHE A 274 10.39 -14.34 7.02
CA PHE A 274 9.82 -12.99 7.12
C PHE A 274 8.29 -13.00 7.02
N GLY A 275 7.72 -13.83 6.14
CA GLY A 275 6.27 -13.99 6.03
C GLY A 275 5.63 -14.49 7.33
N VAL A 276 6.26 -15.45 8.02
CA VAL A 276 5.79 -15.94 9.32
C VAL A 276 5.85 -14.84 10.37
N LEU A 277 6.96 -14.11 10.47
CA LEU A 277 7.11 -12.99 11.41
C LEU A 277 6.06 -11.90 11.18
N LEU A 278 5.85 -11.50 9.92
CA LEU A 278 4.85 -10.51 9.54
C LEU A 278 3.43 -10.98 9.90
N GLY A 279 3.09 -12.24 9.62
CA GLY A 279 1.79 -12.82 9.97
C GLY A 279 1.55 -12.86 11.48
N ILE A 280 2.55 -13.26 12.28
CA ILE A 280 2.47 -13.18 13.75
C ILE A 280 2.27 -11.73 14.20
N GLY A 281 3.00 -10.79 13.59
CA GLY A 281 2.83 -9.37 13.86
C GLY A 281 1.39 -8.90 13.62
N VAL A 282 0.76 -9.30 12.49
CA VAL A 282 -0.65 -8.98 12.19
C VAL A 282 -1.56 -9.45 13.31
N LEU A 283 -1.44 -10.70 13.75
CA LEU A 283 -2.26 -11.27 14.83
C LEU A 283 -2.10 -10.48 16.14
N LEU A 284 -0.85 -10.15 16.50
CA LEU A 284 -0.53 -9.41 17.73
C LEU A 284 -0.91 -7.93 17.69
N THR A 285 -1.26 -7.37 16.52
CA THR A 285 -1.87 -6.03 16.48
C THR A 285 -3.25 -6.00 17.16
N GLY A 286 -3.94 -7.13 17.27
CA GLY A 286 -5.32 -7.18 17.77
C GLY A 286 -6.35 -6.48 16.87
N SER A 287 -6.00 -6.22 15.60
CA SER A 287 -6.92 -5.70 14.60
C SER A 287 -7.76 -6.82 14.00
N ARG A 288 -9.06 -6.86 14.34
CA ARG A 288 -10.00 -7.89 13.84
C ARG A 288 -10.07 -7.91 12.31
N ALA A 289 -10.15 -6.72 11.69
CA ALA A 289 -10.18 -6.59 10.23
C ALA A 289 -8.88 -7.09 9.58
N ALA A 290 -7.71 -6.74 10.13
CA ALA A 290 -6.45 -7.22 9.60
C ALA A 290 -6.30 -8.75 9.73
N THR A 291 -6.74 -9.34 10.85
CA THR A 291 -6.73 -10.80 11.06
C THR A 291 -7.63 -11.52 10.06
N LEU A 292 -8.86 -11.04 9.85
CA LEU A 292 -9.77 -11.62 8.84
C LEU A 292 -9.18 -11.57 7.43
N LEU A 293 -8.56 -10.44 7.07
CA LEU A 293 -7.92 -10.27 5.77
C LEU A 293 -6.65 -11.14 5.61
N LEU A 294 -5.89 -11.36 6.69
CA LEU A 294 -4.79 -12.32 6.71
C LEU A 294 -5.28 -13.75 6.47
N MET A 295 -6.36 -14.16 7.14
CA MET A 295 -6.96 -15.49 6.94
C MET A 295 -7.47 -15.67 5.51
N ALA A 296 -8.17 -14.69 4.96
CA ALA A 296 -8.63 -14.70 3.58
C ALA A 296 -7.46 -14.81 2.59
N PHE A 297 -6.39 -14.02 2.79
CA PHE A 297 -5.17 -14.12 1.99
C PHE A 297 -4.53 -15.51 2.07
N THR A 298 -4.40 -16.05 3.27
CA THR A 298 -3.77 -17.35 3.54
C THR A 298 -4.54 -18.48 2.86
N LEU A 299 -5.89 -18.40 2.88
CA LEU A 299 -6.76 -19.31 2.14
C LEU A 299 -6.58 -19.21 0.63
N ILE A 300 -6.56 -17.99 0.06
CA ILE A 300 -6.34 -17.78 -1.37
C ILE A 300 -4.97 -18.30 -1.80
N ALA A 301 -3.91 -18.01 -1.02
CA ALA A 301 -2.56 -18.49 -1.29
C ALA A 301 -2.47 -20.02 -1.22
N PHE A 302 -3.15 -20.64 -0.25
CA PHE A 302 -3.21 -22.10 -0.12
C PHE A 302 -3.96 -22.76 -1.28
N ILE A 303 -5.13 -22.24 -1.66
CA ILE A 303 -5.87 -22.72 -2.84
C ILE A 303 -5.01 -22.59 -4.10
N GLY A 304 -4.35 -21.45 -4.31
CA GLY A 304 -3.45 -21.23 -5.43
C GLY A 304 -2.27 -22.22 -5.45
N PHE A 305 -1.75 -22.57 -4.27
CA PHE A 305 -0.73 -23.60 -4.12
C PHE A 305 -1.26 -25.00 -4.51
N ILE A 306 -2.44 -25.39 -4.04
CA ILE A 306 -3.08 -26.67 -4.39
C ILE A 306 -3.33 -26.77 -5.89
N VAL A 307 -3.91 -25.73 -6.50
CA VAL A 307 -4.13 -25.67 -7.96
C VAL A 307 -2.83 -25.79 -8.74
N ARG A 308 -1.75 -25.14 -8.28
CA ARG A 308 -0.42 -25.30 -8.90
C ARG A 308 0.06 -26.74 -8.77
N CYS A 309 -0.14 -27.38 -7.61
CA CYS A 309 0.28 -28.74 -7.36
C CYS A 309 -0.45 -29.76 -8.25
N THR A 310 -1.75 -29.55 -8.50
CA THR A 310 -2.56 -30.43 -9.35
C THR A 310 -2.28 -30.24 -10.84
N LEU A 311 -2.13 -28.99 -11.29
CA LEU A 311 -1.91 -28.68 -12.72
C LEU A 311 -0.47 -28.97 -13.19
N TYR A 312 0.52 -28.74 -12.33
CA TYR A 312 1.92 -28.95 -12.66
C TYR A 312 2.48 -30.06 -11.79
N ARG A 313 2.18 -31.33 -12.13
CA ARG A 313 2.83 -32.49 -11.49
C ARG A 313 4.34 -32.38 -11.73
N SER A 314 5.10 -32.17 -10.66
CA SER A 314 6.56 -32.17 -10.69
C SER A 314 7.03 -33.41 -9.94
N GLU A 315 7.75 -34.28 -10.64
CA GLU A 315 8.27 -35.56 -10.12
C GLU A 315 9.35 -35.39 -9.04
N GLY A 316 9.78 -34.15 -8.72
CA GLY A 316 10.84 -33.86 -7.76
C GLY A 316 10.40 -33.05 -6.52
N ARG A 317 9.11 -32.93 -6.24
CA ARG A 317 8.65 -32.14 -5.07
C ARG A 317 8.84 -32.92 -3.78
N SER A 318 9.67 -32.37 -2.89
CA SER A 318 9.81 -32.91 -1.53
C SER A 318 8.47 -32.83 -0.80
N PRO A 319 7.94 -33.96 -0.28
CA PRO A 319 6.68 -33.99 0.47
C PRO A 319 6.73 -33.04 1.69
N TRP A 320 7.92 -32.78 2.23
CA TRP A 320 8.15 -31.82 3.30
C TRP A 320 7.68 -30.40 2.99
N VAL A 321 7.82 -29.94 1.74
CA VAL A 321 7.36 -28.59 1.36
C VAL A 321 5.84 -28.47 1.48
N ILE A 322 5.12 -29.52 1.07
CA ILE A 322 3.66 -29.59 1.19
C ILE A 322 3.28 -29.62 2.67
N THR A 323 3.93 -30.48 3.46
CA THR A 323 3.67 -30.58 4.90
C THR A 323 3.88 -29.26 5.63
N VAL A 324 4.99 -28.56 5.37
CA VAL A 324 5.27 -27.25 5.99
C VAL A 324 4.22 -26.21 5.58
N LEU A 325 3.83 -26.15 4.31
CA LEU A 325 2.80 -25.20 3.86
C LEU A 325 1.43 -25.49 4.45
N CYS A 326 1.05 -26.77 4.56
CA CYS A 326 -0.17 -27.18 5.26
C CYS A 326 -0.12 -26.82 6.75
N ALA A 327 1.02 -27.01 7.42
CA ALA A 327 1.20 -26.65 8.82
C ALA A 327 1.12 -25.13 9.03
N VAL A 328 1.77 -24.33 8.17
CA VAL A 328 1.69 -22.87 8.21
C VAL A 328 0.26 -22.38 7.96
N PHE A 329 -0.43 -22.98 6.99
CA PHE A 329 -1.85 -22.70 6.72
C PHE A 329 -2.72 -22.99 7.96
N ALA A 330 -2.63 -24.20 8.52
CA ALA A 330 -3.39 -24.60 9.69
C ALA A 330 -3.08 -23.70 10.90
N LEU A 331 -1.80 -23.34 11.10
CA LEU A 331 -1.37 -22.42 12.14
C LEU A 331 -2.04 -21.05 12.03
N PHE A 332 -1.98 -20.41 10.87
CA PHE A 332 -2.54 -19.06 10.71
C PHE A 332 -4.07 -19.04 10.75
N ILE A 333 -4.74 -20.08 10.23
CA ILE A 333 -6.20 -20.21 10.36
C ILE A 333 -6.58 -20.46 11.82
N GLY A 334 -5.90 -21.38 12.51
CA GLY A 334 -6.18 -21.70 13.91
C GLY A 334 -5.91 -20.54 14.86
N LEU A 335 -4.74 -19.89 14.74
CA LEU A 335 -4.43 -18.69 15.51
C LEU A 335 -5.37 -17.54 15.13
N GLY A 336 -5.64 -17.32 13.84
CA GLY A 336 -6.60 -16.31 13.41
C GLY A 336 -7.98 -16.49 14.07
N ALA A 337 -8.50 -17.71 14.08
CA ALA A 337 -9.75 -18.05 14.76
C ALA A 337 -9.68 -17.78 16.28
N TYR A 338 -8.58 -18.17 16.93
CA TYR A 338 -8.35 -17.89 18.35
C TYR A 338 -8.35 -16.37 18.66
N PHE A 339 -7.60 -15.58 17.89
CA PHE A 339 -7.53 -14.12 18.05
C PHE A 339 -8.86 -13.41 17.72
N LEU A 340 -9.72 -14.02 16.90
CA LEU A 340 -11.07 -13.52 16.63
C LEU A 340 -12.09 -13.92 17.72
N ASN A 341 -11.69 -14.78 18.66
CA ASN A 341 -12.50 -15.30 19.75
C ASN A 341 -13.83 -15.90 19.24
N THR A 342 -13.73 -16.93 18.39
CA THR A 342 -14.85 -17.54 17.65
C THR A 342 -16.04 -17.94 18.53
N GLY A 343 -15.82 -18.29 19.81
CA GLY A 343 -16.92 -18.56 20.75
C GLY A 343 -17.86 -17.37 20.91
N GLN A 344 -17.31 -16.17 21.16
CA GLN A 344 -18.11 -14.95 21.22
C GLN A 344 -18.62 -14.51 19.83
N ALA A 345 -17.95 -14.87 18.73
CA ALA A 345 -18.40 -14.51 17.39
C ALA A 345 -19.71 -15.22 16.98
N PHE A 346 -19.88 -16.50 17.37
CA PHE A 346 -21.13 -17.22 17.14
C PHE A 346 -22.26 -16.74 18.07
N ASP A 347 -21.97 -16.51 19.35
CA ASP A 347 -22.94 -15.92 20.29
C ASP A 347 -23.40 -14.52 19.84
N ARG A 348 -22.50 -13.74 19.20
CA ARG A 348 -22.80 -12.43 18.62
C ARG A 348 -23.73 -12.49 17.41
N ILE A 349 -23.64 -13.51 16.56
CA ILE A 349 -24.56 -13.67 15.42
C ILE A 349 -25.98 -13.97 15.95
N GLY A 350 -26.08 -14.80 17.00
CA GLY A 350 -27.35 -15.02 17.73
C GLY A 350 -27.89 -13.74 18.37
N GLN A 351 -27.04 -12.98 19.07
CA GLN A 351 -27.44 -11.72 19.72
C GLN A 351 -27.79 -10.59 18.74
N LEU A 352 -27.16 -10.56 17.55
CA LEU A 352 -27.49 -9.62 16.46
C LEU A 352 -28.86 -9.93 15.84
N LEU A 353 -29.24 -11.20 15.77
CA LEU A 353 -30.56 -11.64 15.30
C LEU A 353 -31.65 -11.44 16.36
N GLU A 354 -31.32 -11.55 17.65
CA GLU A 354 -32.32 -11.52 18.74
C GLU A 354 -32.45 -10.17 19.48
N SER A 355 -31.42 -9.31 19.51
CA SER A 355 -31.42 -8.18 20.47
C SER A 355 -30.77 -6.87 20.02
N GLY A 356 -30.22 -6.78 18.80
CA GLY A 356 -29.67 -5.51 18.25
C GLY A 356 -28.52 -4.87 19.04
N LYS A 357 -28.06 -5.50 20.13
CA LYS A 357 -26.96 -5.00 20.98
C LYS A 357 -25.63 -5.52 20.45
N SER A 358 -25.01 -4.78 19.54
CA SER A 358 -23.63 -5.04 19.11
C SER A 358 -22.60 -4.39 20.02
N ASP A 359 -21.37 -4.91 20.00
CA ASP A 359 -20.14 -4.28 20.52
C ASP A 359 -20.15 -2.76 20.27
N SER A 360 -20.01 -1.93 21.32
CA SER A 360 -20.16 -0.47 21.26
C SER A 360 -19.26 0.19 20.20
N SER A 361 -18.10 -0.40 19.92
CA SER A 361 -17.15 0.08 18.91
C SER A 361 -17.62 -0.17 17.46
N VAL A 362 -18.29 -1.29 17.18
CA VAL A 362 -18.77 -1.63 15.83
C VAL A 362 -20.03 -0.83 15.50
N SER A 363 -20.99 -0.75 16.42
CA SER A 363 -22.17 0.10 16.25
C SER A 363 -21.78 1.56 16.03
N SER A 364 -20.84 2.09 16.84
CA SER A 364 -20.38 3.47 16.67
C SER A 364 -19.78 3.74 15.29
N ARG A 365 -19.01 2.80 14.71
CA ARG A 365 -18.46 2.94 13.36
C ARG A 365 -19.55 2.89 12.28
N LEU A 366 -20.57 2.05 12.45
CA LEU A 366 -21.70 1.98 11.52
C LEU A 366 -22.51 3.28 11.53
N LEU A 367 -22.80 3.84 12.71
CA LEU A 367 -23.46 5.13 12.86
C LEU A 367 -22.60 6.27 12.30
N ALA A 368 -21.29 6.27 12.57
CA ALA A 368 -20.38 7.28 12.01
C ALA A 368 -20.36 7.22 10.48
N ARG A 369 -20.35 6.01 9.91
CA ARG A 369 -20.46 5.81 8.45
C ARG A 369 -21.78 6.36 7.90
N GLN A 370 -22.89 6.10 8.60
CA GLN A 370 -24.20 6.60 8.19
C GLN A 370 -24.26 8.14 8.22
N ALA A 371 -23.82 8.76 9.30
CA ALA A 371 -23.72 10.21 9.40
C ALA A 371 -22.77 10.82 8.35
N THR A 372 -21.69 10.11 8.00
CA THR A 372 -20.77 10.55 6.93
C THR A 372 -21.42 10.45 5.56
N TRP A 373 -22.29 9.47 5.35
CA TRP A 373 -23.04 9.35 4.11
C TRP A 373 -24.06 10.47 3.97
N GLU A 374 -24.77 10.83 5.04
CA GLU A 374 -25.64 12.02 5.07
C GLU A 374 -24.84 13.29 4.75
N MET A 375 -23.66 13.44 5.36
CA MET A 375 -22.74 14.52 5.01
C MET A 375 -22.38 14.53 3.53
N ALA A 376 -22.09 13.37 2.93
CA ALA A 376 -21.79 13.29 1.51
C ALA A 376 -22.98 13.67 0.63
N GLN A 377 -24.21 13.32 1.01
CA GLN A 377 -25.43 13.58 0.22
C GLN A 377 -25.68 15.09 0.05
N ASP A 378 -25.45 15.89 1.09
CA ASP A 378 -25.69 17.33 1.07
C ASP A 378 -24.77 18.08 0.09
N ASN A 379 -23.61 17.51 -0.26
CA ASN A 379 -22.73 18.06 -1.29
C ASN A 379 -22.04 16.96 -2.12
N ILE A 380 -22.83 16.10 -2.75
CA ILE A 380 -22.32 14.87 -3.36
C ILE A 380 -21.43 15.09 -4.59
N VAL A 381 -21.60 16.19 -5.31
CA VAL A 381 -20.90 16.43 -6.58
C VAL A 381 -19.44 16.82 -6.31
N THR A 382 -19.21 17.82 -5.46
CA THR A 382 -17.87 18.37 -5.18
C THR A 382 -17.33 18.01 -3.80
N GLY A 383 -18.17 17.51 -2.89
CA GLY A 383 -17.80 17.30 -1.50
C GLY A 383 -17.57 18.61 -0.74
N TRP A 384 -17.25 18.49 0.54
CA TRP A 384 -17.07 19.61 1.47
C TRP A 384 -15.64 20.18 1.49
N GLY A 385 -14.72 19.63 0.69
CA GLY A 385 -13.32 20.01 0.67
C GLY A 385 -12.41 18.92 1.23
N ALA A 386 -11.24 18.76 0.62
CA ALA A 386 -10.21 17.85 1.10
C ALA A 386 -9.83 18.12 2.57
N GLY A 387 -9.89 17.10 3.43
CA GLY A 387 -9.57 17.23 4.86
C GLY A 387 -10.62 17.97 5.68
N SER A 388 -11.83 18.17 5.15
CA SER A 388 -12.93 18.85 5.86
C SER A 388 -13.63 17.96 6.89
N PHE A 389 -13.50 16.63 6.81
CA PHE A 389 -14.33 15.69 7.56
C PHE A 389 -14.41 16.03 9.06
N ARG A 390 -13.27 16.08 9.76
CA ARG A 390 -13.23 16.31 11.21
C ARG A 390 -13.78 17.66 11.66
N HIS A 391 -13.88 18.64 10.76
CA HIS A 391 -14.34 19.98 11.06
C HIS A 391 -15.84 20.12 10.82
N TYR A 392 -16.38 19.46 9.80
CA TYR A 392 -17.79 19.61 9.41
C TYR A 392 -18.69 18.46 9.88
N PHE A 393 -18.12 17.27 10.08
CA PHE A 393 -18.84 16.09 10.57
C PHE A 393 -19.67 16.32 11.86
N PRO A 394 -19.26 17.17 12.83
CA PRO A 394 -20.06 17.43 14.02
C PRO A 394 -21.51 17.91 13.75
N VAL A 395 -21.77 18.55 12.60
CA VAL A 395 -23.11 18.99 12.18
C VAL A 395 -24.07 17.81 11.97
N TYR A 396 -23.55 16.66 11.55
CA TYR A 396 -24.30 15.43 11.30
C TYR A 396 -24.23 14.48 12.50
N GLN A 397 -23.05 14.39 13.13
CA GLN A 397 -22.82 13.57 14.32
C GLN A 397 -23.81 13.89 15.45
N ARG A 398 -24.22 15.15 15.63
CA ARG A 398 -25.18 15.57 16.67
C ARG A 398 -26.55 14.89 16.58
N ASN A 399 -26.92 14.37 15.40
CA ASN A 399 -28.17 13.63 15.20
C ASN A 399 -28.11 12.21 15.78
N TYR A 400 -26.92 11.75 16.19
CA TYR A 400 -26.65 10.40 16.68
C TYR A 400 -25.99 10.47 18.06
N GLN A 401 -26.81 10.40 19.13
CA GLN A 401 -26.35 10.62 20.51
C GLN A 401 -25.22 9.66 20.94
N GLU A 402 -25.26 8.41 20.46
CA GLU A 402 -24.32 7.33 20.76
C GLU A 402 -22.90 7.64 20.29
N ILE A 403 -22.78 8.41 19.20
CA ILE A 403 -21.48 8.82 18.66
C ILE A 403 -21.20 10.29 18.92
N TYR A 404 -22.14 11.05 19.50
CA TYR A 404 -21.98 12.46 19.83
C TYR A 404 -21.50 12.69 21.27
N THR A 405 -21.98 11.89 22.23
CA THR A 405 -21.67 12.07 23.67
C THR A 405 -21.10 10.81 24.30
N TYR A 406 -20.25 10.98 25.32
CA TYR A 406 -19.72 9.84 26.06
C TYR A 406 -20.81 9.21 26.94
N PRO A 407 -20.92 7.87 26.98
CA PRO A 407 -21.84 7.19 27.89
C PRO A 407 -21.62 7.63 29.34
N GLY A 408 -22.66 8.18 29.98
CA GLY A 408 -22.62 8.68 31.36
C GLY A 408 -21.94 10.05 31.55
N ARG A 409 -21.43 10.69 30.47
CA ARG A 409 -20.75 12.00 30.49
C ARG A 409 -21.25 12.87 29.32
N PRO A 410 -22.52 13.34 29.35
CA PRO A 410 -23.15 14.06 28.23
C PRO A 410 -22.53 15.45 27.97
N ASP A 411 -21.79 15.97 28.94
CA ASP A 411 -20.98 17.19 28.87
C ASP A 411 -19.79 17.05 27.91
N LEU A 412 -19.26 15.84 27.73
CA LEU A 412 -18.15 15.58 26.82
C LEU A 412 -18.66 15.13 25.46
N LYS A 413 -18.17 15.78 24.41
CA LYS A 413 -18.47 15.43 23.02
C LYS A 413 -17.37 14.59 22.40
N PHE A 414 -17.74 13.55 21.67
CA PHE A 414 -16.79 12.75 20.90
C PHE A 414 -16.22 13.57 19.74
N ARG A 415 -14.91 13.51 19.54
CA ARG A 415 -14.26 14.05 18.34
C ARG A 415 -13.87 12.91 17.42
N TRP A 416 -14.46 12.88 16.23
CA TRP A 416 -14.10 11.94 15.18
C TRP A 416 -13.08 12.57 14.25
N GLU A 417 -11.91 11.95 14.15
CA GLU A 417 -10.87 12.36 13.21
C GLU A 417 -11.13 11.83 11.79
N TYR A 418 -11.75 10.64 11.69
CA TYR A 418 -12.01 9.92 10.44
C TYR A 418 -13.31 9.11 10.51
N ALA A 419 -13.91 8.83 9.36
CA ALA A 419 -15.20 8.11 9.25
C ALA A 419 -15.10 6.61 9.51
N HIS A 420 -13.88 6.06 9.59
CA HIS A 420 -13.63 4.61 9.56
C HIS A 420 -14.20 3.90 8.33
N ASN A 421 -14.32 4.63 7.23
CA ASN A 421 -14.57 4.11 5.89
C ASN A 421 -13.99 5.13 4.90
N ASP A 422 -12.87 4.80 4.27
CA ASP A 422 -12.18 5.73 3.37
C ASP A 422 -13.05 6.12 2.17
N TYR A 423 -13.92 5.24 1.69
CA TYR A 423 -14.75 5.50 0.51
C TYR A 423 -15.85 6.51 0.78
N VAL A 424 -16.56 6.37 1.90
CA VAL A 424 -17.61 7.32 2.27
C VAL A 424 -16.99 8.66 2.66
N GLN A 425 -15.85 8.65 3.38
CA GLN A 425 -15.12 9.88 3.67
C GLN A 425 -14.59 10.57 2.39
N LEU A 426 -14.08 9.80 1.43
CA LEU A 426 -13.66 10.32 0.13
C LEU A 426 -14.80 11.04 -0.59
N LEU A 427 -16.01 10.45 -0.59
CA LEU A 427 -17.20 11.08 -1.17
C LEU A 427 -17.62 12.33 -0.39
N ALA A 428 -17.57 12.30 0.94
CA ALA A 428 -17.90 13.46 1.77
C ALA A 428 -16.92 14.62 1.54
N GLU A 429 -15.62 14.36 1.39
CA GLU A 429 -14.61 15.41 1.24
C GLU A 429 -14.42 15.88 -0.22
N LEU A 430 -14.43 14.96 -1.18
CA LEU A 430 -14.07 15.26 -2.57
C LEU A 430 -15.21 15.08 -3.58
N GLY A 431 -16.36 14.55 -3.15
CA GLY A 431 -17.52 14.31 -4.01
C GLY A 431 -17.25 13.29 -5.12
N LEU A 432 -18.24 13.16 -6.01
CA LEU A 432 -18.18 12.29 -7.19
C LEU A 432 -17.08 12.71 -8.16
N ILE A 433 -16.74 14.01 -8.26
CA ILE A 433 -15.68 14.48 -9.15
C ILE A 433 -14.32 13.95 -8.67
N GLY A 434 -13.95 14.20 -7.41
CA GLY A 434 -12.68 13.73 -6.87
C GLY A 434 -12.60 12.20 -6.82
N ALA A 435 -13.68 11.53 -6.41
CA ALA A 435 -13.77 10.07 -6.42
C ALA A 435 -13.66 9.50 -7.84
N GLY A 436 -14.26 10.15 -8.83
CA GLY A 436 -14.19 9.76 -10.25
C GLY A 436 -12.78 9.83 -10.81
N ILE A 437 -12.00 10.86 -10.45
CA ILE A 437 -10.60 10.99 -10.87
C ILE A 437 -9.75 9.84 -10.28
N LEU A 438 -9.91 9.54 -8.98
CA LEU A 438 -9.20 8.43 -8.35
C LEU A 438 -9.63 7.08 -8.93
N LEU A 439 -10.92 6.88 -9.18
CA LEU A 439 -11.43 5.68 -9.85
C LEU A 439 -10.84 5.53 -11.25
N ALA A 440 -10.72 6.61 -12.02
CA ALA A 440 -10.08 6.58 -13.33
C ALA A 440 -8.60 6.15 -13.23
N MET A 441 -7.86 6.61 -12.22
CA MET A 441 -6.48 6.16 -11.96
C MET A 441 -6.43 4.66 -11.65
N LEU A 442 -7.34 4.15 -10.82
CA LEU A 442 -7.46 2.72 -10.51
C LEU A 442 -7.77 1.90 -11.76
N VAL A 443 -8.74 2.33 -12.57
CA VAL A 443 -9.11 1.67 -13.83
C VAL A 443 -7.95 1.67 -14.82
N CYS A 444 -7.23 2.78 -15.00
CA CYS A 444 -6.03 2.83 -15.84
C CYS A 444 -4.97 1.82 -15.36
N GLY A 445 -4.72 1.75 -14.05
CA GLY A 445 -3.81 0.78 -13.45
C GLY A 445 -4.26 -0.66 -13.72
N ALA A 446 -5.52 -0.99 -13.43
CA ALA A 446 -6.09 -2.32 -13.63
C ALA A 446 -6.02 -2.75 -15.11
N VAL A 447 -6.42 -1.88 -16.04
CA VAL A 447 -6.34 -2.12 -17.48
C VAL A 447 -4.90 -2.38 -17.91
N HIS A 448 -3.92 -1.62 -17.40
CA HIS A 448 -2.51 -1.89 -17.68
C HIS A 448 -2.07 -3.27 -17.20
N LEU A 449 -2.42 -3.66 -15.97
CA LEU A 449 -2.08 -4.98 -15.42
C LEU A 449 -2.73 -6.12 -16.21
N ILE A 450 -3.99 -5.98 -16.61
CA ILE A 450 -4.71 -6.95 -17.45
C ILE A 450 -4.03 -7.06 -18.83
N ARG A 451 -3.72 -5.94 -19.48
CA ARG A 451 -3.02 -5.91 -20.77
C ARG A 451 -1.63 -6.54 -20.70
N LYS A 452 -0.96 -6.47 -19.55
CA LYS A 452 0.33 -7.15 -19.30
C LYS A 452 0.18 -8.59 -18.81
N ARG A 453 -1.05 -9.13 -18.82
CA ARG A 453 -1.40 -10.50 -18.41
C ARG A 453 -0.85 -10.86 -17.03
N VAL A 454 -0.93 -9.91 -16.09
CA VAL A 454 -0.44 -10.09 -14.72
C VAL A 454 -1.17 -11.26 -14.03
N TYR A 455 -2.41 -11.55 -14.41
CA TYR A 455 -3.18 -12.70 -13.93
C TYR A 455 -2.55 -14.08 -14.24
N LEU A 456 -1.61 -14.16 -15.18
CA LEU A 456 -0.85 -15.38 -15.48
C LEU A 456 0.48 -15.46 -14.70
N LYS A 457 0.78 -14.48 -13.85
CA LYS A 457 2.08 -14.32 -13.17
C LYS A 457 1.87 -14.32 -11.65
N PRO A 458 1.91 -15.49 -10.99
CA PRO A 458 1.52 -15.60 -9.58
C PRO A 458 2.30 -14.69 -8.62
N HIS A 459 3.61 -14.48 -8.84
CA HIS A 459 4.42 -13.55 -8.03
C HIS A 459 3.89 -12.11 -8.07
N LEU A 460 3.40 -11.65 -9.23
CA LEU A 460 2.80 -10.33 -9.36
C LEU A 460 1.36 -10.31 -8.83
N MET A 461 0.64 -11.43 -8.89
CA MET A 461 -0.71 -11.54 -8.33
C MET A 461 -0.73 -11.42 -6.82
N PHE A 462 0.28 -11.91 -6.10
CA PHE A 462 0.39 -11.64 -4.66
C PHE A 462 0.53 -10.15 -4.36
N ILE A 463 1.27 -9.40 -5.20
CA ILE A 463 1.41 -7.95 -5.05
C ILE A 463 0.08 -7.24 -5.36
N VAL A 464 -0.64 -7.65 -6.40
CA VAL A 464 -1.97 -7.10 -6.70
C VAL A 464 -2.97 -7.44 -5.59
N LEU A 465 -2.91 -8.65 -5.04
CA LEU A 465 -3.74 -9.05 -3.91
C LEU A 465 -3.46 -8.20 -2.68
N ALA A 466 -2.21 -7.76 -2.47
CA ALA A 466 -1.86 -6.76 -1.47
C ALA A 466 -2.65 -5.46 -1.66
N LEU A 467 -2.68 -4.94 -2.89
CA LEU A 467 -3.42 -3.70 -3.20
C LEU A 467 -4.93 -3.86 -2.97
N VAL A 468 -5.49 -5.00 -3.41
CA VAL A 468 -6.92 -5.32 -3.26
C VAL A 468 -7.30 -5.50 -1.80
N ILE A 469 -6.49 -6.21 -1.01
CA ILE A 469 -6.78 -6.44 0.40
C ILE A 469 -6.66 -5.16 1.22
N THR A 470 -5.68 -4.29 0.94
CA THR A 470 -5.63 -2.96 1.58
C THR A 470 -6.86 -2.13 1.22
N ALA A 471 -7.31 -2.17 -0.04
CA ALA A 471 -8.56 -1.51 -0.45
C ALA A 471 -9.79 -2.11 0.26
N ALA A 472 -9.87 -3.43 0.41
CA ALA A 472 -10.93 -4.08 1.17
C ALA A 472 -10.91 -3.67 2.66
N HIS A 473 -9.73 -3.49 3.26
CA HIS A 473 -9.60 -2.94 4.62
C HIS A 473 -10.17 -1.52 4.70
N ALA A 474 -10.01 -0.72 3.64
CA ALA A 474 -10.52 0.65 3.56
C ALA A 474 -12.05 0.77 3.55
N TRP A 475 -12.76 -0.35 3.43
CA TRP A 475 -14.22 -0.42 3.58
C TRP A 475 -14.69 -0.44 5.03
N VAL A 476 -13.85 -0.98 5.94
CA VAL A 476 -14.21 -1.20 7.35
C VAL A 476 -13.38 -0.33 8.31
N ASP A 477 -12.36 0.34 7.78
CA ASP A 477 -11.48 1.25 8.49
C ASP A 477 -10.92 2.30 7.51
N PHE A 478 -9.93 3.08 7.95
CA PHE A 478 -9.37 4.21 7.20
C PHE A 478 -7.83 4.10 6.97
N PRO A 479 -7.32 2.99 6.39
CA PRO A 479 -5.89 2.79 6.15
C PRO A 479 -5.26 3.83 5.22
N PHE A 480 -5.99 4.43 4.29
CA PHE A 480 -5.41 5.40 3.35
C PHE A 480 -5.18 6.78 3.95
N GLN A 481 -5.74 7.06 5.13
CA GLN A 481 -5.43 8.27 5.89
C GLN A 481 -4.07 8.19 6.59
N ASN A 482 -3.45 7.01 6.62
CA ASN A 482 -2.09 6.82 7.08
C ASN A 482 -1.12 7.00 5.90
N PRO A 483 -0.30 8.07 5.87
CA PRO A 483 0.55 8.32 4.70
C PRO A 483 1.56 7.22 4.42
N ALA A 484 2.05 6.48 5.43
CA ALA A 484 2.95 5.36 5.20
C ALA A 484 2.27 4.25 4.37
N ILE A 485 1.01 3.93 4.66
CA ILE A 485 0.23 2.93 3.92
C ILE A 485 -0.11 3.45 2.53
N LEU A 486 -0.63 4.68 2.42
CA LEU A 486 -0.98 5.29 1.13
C LEU A 486 0.22 5.31 0.18
N MET A 487 1.36 5.79 0.65
CA MET A 487 2.58 5.89 -0.14
C MET A 487 3.12 4.52 -0.56
N LEU A 488 3.14 3.54 0.35
CA LEU A 488 3.55 2.17 0.03
C LEU A 488 2.60 1.51 -0.98
N TRP A 489 1.30 1.77 -0.84
CA TRP A 489 0.27 1.26 -1.76
C TRP A 489 0.45 1.85 -3.16
N CYS A 490 0.60 3.18 -3.29
CA CYS A 490 0.87 3.85 -4.55
C CYS A 490 2.20 3.40 -5.18
N ALA A 491 3.26 3.28 -4.39
CA ALA A 491 4.56 2.79 -4.85
C ALA A 491 4.47 1.35 -5.36
N SER A 492 3.77 0.48 -4.64
CA SER A 492 3.56 -0.93 -5.02
C SER A 492 2.75 -1.05 -6.32
N ALA A 493 1.72 -0.21 -6.50
CA ALA A 493 0.95 -0.13 -7.75
C ALA A 493 1.81 0.28 -8.95
N ALA A 494 2.69 1.28 -8.79
CA ALA A 494 3.64 1.66 -9.83
C ALA A 494 4.66 0.54 -10.12
N LEU A 495 5.24 -0.05 -9.07
CA LEU A 495 6.27 -1.09 -9.17
C LEU A 495 5.76 -2.38 -9.81
N VAL A 496 4.55 -2.84 -9.49
CA VAL A 496 3.97 -4.05 -10.12
C VAL A 496 3.69 -3.81 -11.61
N GLY A 497 3.19 -2.63 -11.97
CA GLY A 497 2.99 -2.23 -13.36
C GLY A 497 4.30 -2.16 -14.15
N ARG A 498 5.37 -1.64 -13.53
CA ARG A 498 6.72 -1.60 -14.12
C ARG A 498 7.36 -2.97 -14.22
N TRP A 499 7.27 -3.80 -13.20
CA TRP A 499 7.78 -5.17 -13.23
C TRP A 499 7.12 -5.95 -14.38
N ALA A 500 5.79 -5.86 -14.51
CA ALA A 500 5.07 -6.52 -15.58
C ALA A 500 5.56 -6.11 -16.99
N GLU A 501 5.86 -4.81 -17.19
CA GLU A 501 6.38 -4.31 -18.48
C GLU A 501 7.81 -4.78 -18.76
N LEU A 502 8.67 -4.78 -17.75
CA LEU A 502 10.06 -5.21 -17.90
C LEU A 502 10.16 -6.70 -18.23
N GLU A 503 9.32 -7.54 -17.65
CA GLU A 503 9.26 -8.96 -18.01
C GLU A 503 8.75 -9.20 -19.45
N ALA A 504 7.77 -8.42 -19.91
CA ALA A 504 7.25 -8.57 -21.27
C ALA A 504 8.31 -8.21 -22.33
N ARG A 505 9.21 -7.27 -22.02
CA ARG A 505 10.34 -6.91 -22.90
C ARG A 505 11.40 -8.00 -22.93
N SER A 506 11.70 -8.62 -21.78
CA SER A 506 12.64 -9.74 -21.69
C SER A 506 12.15 -11.02 -22.38
N ALA A 507 10.85 -11.18 -22.62
CA ALA A 507 10.30 -12.33 -23.35
C ALA A 507 10.30 -12.15 -24.88
N ARG A 508 10.47 -10.91 -25.37
CA ARG A 508 10.53 -10.57 -26.82
C ARG A 508 11.96 -10.51 -27.37
N ARG A 509 12.97 -10.67 -26.52
CA ARG A 509 14.41 -10.65 -26.82
C ARG A 509 15.08 -11.90 -26.26
#